data_AF-A0A132BZ38-F1
#
_entry.id   AF-A0A132BZ38-F1
#
_cell.length_a   1.000
_cell.length_b   1.000
_cell.length_c   1.000
_cell.angle_alpha   90.00
_cell.angle_beta   90.00
_cell.angle_gamma   90.00
#
_symmetry.space_group_name_H-M   'P 1'
#
loop_
_entity.id
_entity.type
_entity.pdbx_description
1 polymer ?
#
loop_
_entity_poly.entity_id
_entity_poly.type
_entity_poly.pdbx_seq_one_letter_code
_entity_poly.pdbx_strand_id
1 'polypeptide(L)' 'MAFSVPKMSCGHCTSAIESGIKAKDPSAVVTSDLDLRLVTVQSTLEQAAVRQAIVDAGYDASAA' A
#
# COMPACT_ATOMS: atom_id res chain seq x y z
N MET A 1 -0.26 -0.19 10.12
CA MET A 1 0.04 1.19 9.64
C MET A 1 -0.89 1.52 8.50
N ALA A 2 -1.23 2.79 8.27
CA ALA A 2 -2.16 3.20 7.21
C ALA A 2 -1.53 4.26 6.29
N PHE A 3 -1.84 4.17 5.00
CA PHE A 3 -1.35 5.07 3.98
C PHE A 3 -2.50 5.62 3.14
N SER A 4 -2.53 6.94 2.96
CA SER A 4 -3.44 7.60 2.02
C SER A 4 -2.87 7.49 0.61
N VAL A 5 -3.67 6.93 -0.32
CA VAL A 5 -3.30 6.75 -1.74
C VAL A 5 -4.40 7.34 -2.61
N PRO A 6 -4.38 8.66 -2.87
CA PRO A 6 -5.50 9.37 -3.49
C PRO A 6 -5.75 8.99 -4.96
N LYS A 7 -4.76 8.39 -5.63
CA LYS A 7 -4.86 7.88 -7.02
C LYS A 7 -5.40 6.44 -7.12
N MET A 8 -5.75 5.82 -6.00
CA MET A 8 -6.37 4.50 -6.01
C MET A 8 -7.84 4.64 -6.45
N SER A 9 -8.15 4.21 -7.68
CA SER A 9 -9.49 4.37 -8.26
C SER A 9 -10.18 3.04 -8.61
N CYS A 10 -9.45 1.92 -8.63
CA CYS A 10 -10.01 0.61 -8.97
C CYS A 10 -9.20 -0.54 -8.35
N GLY A 11 -9.76 -1.75 -8.33
CA GLY A 11 -9.12 -2.94 -7.72
C GLY A 11 -7.78 -3.35 -8.36
N HIS A 12 -7.49 -2.93 -9.60
CA HIS A 12 -6.16 -3.11 -10.20
C HIS A 12 -5.08 -2.32 -9.45
N CYS A 13 -5.42 -1.14 -8.94
CA CYS A 13 -4.49 -0.33 -8.15
C CYS A 13 -4.13 -1.02 -6.84
N THR A 14 -5.14 -1.57 -6.15
CA THR A 14 -4.96 -2.36 -4.94
C THR A 14 -4.02 -3.53 -5.16
N SER A 15 -4.26 -4.32 -6.22
CA SER A 15 -3.48 -5.53 -6.48
C SER A 15 -2.01 -5.23 -6.79
N ALA A 16 -1.75 -4.15 -7.54
CA ALA A 16 -0.39 -3.69 -7.82
C ALA A 16 0.35 -3.28 -6.52
N ILE A 17 -0.33 -2.55 -5.64
CA ILE A 17 0.24 -2.09 -4.36
C ILE A 17 0.48 -3.26 -3.42
N GLU A 18 -0.49 -4.16 -3.29
CA GLU A 18 -0.35 -5.38 -2.51
C GLU A 18 0.83 -6.21 -3.00
N SER A 19 0.97 -6.38 -4.31
CA SER A 19 2.08 -7.13 -4.91
C SER A 19 3.43 -6.47 -4.64
N GLY A 20 3.52 -5.14 -4.74
CA GLY A 20 4.74 -4.39 -4.44
C GLY A 20 5.17 -4.51 -2.97
N ILE A 21 4.20 -4.50 -2.05
CA ILE A 21 4.47 -4.70 -0.61
C ILE A 21 4.89 -6.15 -0.35
N LYS A 22 4.14 -7.13 -0.90
CA LYS A 22 4.42 -8.57 -0.72
C LYS A 22 5.75 -9.02 -1.33
N ALA A 23 6.25 -8.32 -2.34
CA ALA A 23 7.59 -8.55 -2.88
C ALA A 23 8.70 -8.25 -1.86
N LYS A 24 8.46 -7.32 -0.91
CA LYS A 24 9.40 -6.99 0.17
C LYS A 24 9.11 -7.75 1.46
N ASP A 25 7.84 -7.96 1.78
CA ASP A 25 7.39 -8.78 2.91
C ASP A 25 6.26 -9.72 2.47
N PRO A 26 6.57 -10.98 2.13
CA PRO A 26 5.58 -11.95 1.67
C PRO A 26 4.49 -12.25 2.70
N SER A 27 4.76 -11.97 3.99
CA SER A 27 3.81 -12.17 5.09
C SER A 27 2.91 -10.96 5.34
N ALA A 28 3.07 -9.87 4.56
CA ALA A 28 2.30 -8.66 4.74
C ALA A 28 0.81 -8.89 4.45
N VAL A 29 -0.03 -8.38 5.34
CA VAL A 29 -1.48 -8.29 5.12
C VAL A 29 -1.79 -6.87 4.68
N VAL A 30 -2.35 -6.75 3.48
CA VAL A 30 -2.72 -5.46 2.87
C VAL A 30 -4.24 -5.42 2.77
N THR A 31 -4.83 -4.34 3.26
CA THR A 31 -6.27 -4.07 3.17
C THR A 31 -6.44 -2.68 2.57
N SER A 32 -7.14 -2.57 1.46
CA SER A 32 -7.40 -1.28 0.81
C SER A 32 -8.86 -0.90 0.92
N ASP A 33 -9.09 0.35 1.26
CA ASP A 33 -10.39 0.96 1.38
C ASP A 33 -10.52 2.03 0.29
N LEU A 34 -11.28 1.74 -0.77
CA LEU A 34 -11.39 2.61 -1.94
C LEU A 34 -12.28 3.84 -1.67
N ASP A 35 -13.24 3.71 -0.75
CA ASP A 35 -14.10 4.83 -0.32
C ASP A 35 -13.27 5.90 0.39
N LEU A 36 -12.42 5.45 1.34
CA LEU A 36 -11.53 6.33 2.10
C LEU A 36 -10.19 6.61 1.40
N ARG A 37 -9.88 5.88 0.32
CA ARG A 37 -8.58 5.89 -0.37
C ARG A 37 -7.41 5.60 0.55
N LEU A 38 -7.60 4.63 1.44
CA LEU A 38 -6.65 4.22 2.46
C LEU A 38 -6.14 2.80 2.19
N VAL A 39 -4.86 2.58 2.49
CA VAL A 39 -4.25 1.25 2.50
C VAL A 39 -3.74 0.98 3.89
N THR A 40 -4.35 0.02 4.56
CA THR A 40 -3.84 -0.52 5.81
C THR A 40 -2.90 -1.66 5.51
N VAL A 41 -1.69 -1.58 6.06
CA VAL A 41 -0.65 -2.60 5.92
C VAL A 41 -0.28 -3.11 7.31
N GLN A 42 -0.33 -4.42 7.48
CA GLN A 42 0.25 -5.12 8.62
C GLN A 42 1.46 -5.88 8.12
N SER A 43 2.64 -5.42 8.52
CA SER A 43 3.93 -5.93 8.09
C SER A 43 4.96 -5.66 9.18
N THR A 44 6.05 -6.42 9.19
CA THR A 44 7.23 -6.15 10.02
C THR A 44 8.12 -5.05 9.46
N LEU A 45 7.86 -4.62 8.21
CA LEU A 45 8.56 -3.52 7.57
C LEU A 45 8.28 -2.18 8.24
N GLU A 46 9.25 -1.28 8.14
CA GLU A 46 9.14 0.10 8.59
C GLU A 46 8.15 0.87 7.71
N GLN A 47 7.47 1.88 8.28
CA GLN A 47 6.54 2.73 7.50
C GLN A 47 7.19 3.33 6.24
N ALA A 48 8.46 3.75 6.34
CA ALA A 48 9.18 4.29 5.19
C ALA A 48 9.41 3.24 4.09
N ALA A 49 9.70 1.99 4.46
CA ALA A 49 9.92 0.90 3.52
C ALA A 49 8.62 0.50 2.80
N VAL A 50 7.50 0.44 3.53
CA VAL A 50 6.17 0.19 2.95
C VAL A 50 5.78 1.33 2.02
N ARG A 51 5.92 2.60 2.44
CA ARG A 51 5.67 3.76 1.58
C ARG A 51 6.46 3.67 0.28
N GLN A 52 7.76 3.35 0.36
CA GLN A 52 8.61 3.22 -0.81
C GLN A 52 8.16 2.07 -1.74
N ALA A 53 7.63 0.97 -1.19
CA ALA A 53 7.07 -0.12 -1.99
C ALA A 53 5.82 0.33 -2.77
N ILE A 54 4.98 1.17 -2.17
CA ILE A 54 3.79 1.74 -2.82
C ILE A 54 4.21 2.69 -3.95
N VAL A 55 5.24 3.53 -3.72
CA VAL A 55 5.82 4.43 -4.73
C VAL A 55 6.46 3.67 -5.89
N ASP A 56 7.20 2.60 -5.59
CA ASP A 56 7.80 1.72 -6.61
C ASP A 56 6.75 1.01 -7.46
N ALA A 57 5.59 0.68 -6.87
CA ALA A 57 4.42 0.18 -7.59
C ALA A 57 3.73 1.25 -8.47
N GLY A 58 4.22 2.50 -8.47
CA GLY A 58 3.71 3.61 -9.28
C GLY A 58 2.65 4.47 -8.61
N TYR A 59 2.49 4.37 -7.27
CA TYR A 59 1.46 5.07 -6.52
C TYR A 59 2.04 5.99 -5.45
N ASP A 60 1.54 7.22 -5.39
CA ASP A 60 1.91 8.14 -4.31
C ASP A 60 1.21 7.73 -3.01
N ALA A 61 1.97 7.70 -1.91
CA ALA A 61 1.46 7.30 -0.61
C ALA A 61 2.00 8.22 0.48
N SER A 62 1.11 8.73 1.33
CA SER A 62 1.45 9.46 2.55
C SER A 62 0.95 8.69 3.78
N ALA A 63 1.65 8.80 4.90
CA ALA A 63 1.12 8.30 6.16
C ALA A 63 -0.23 8.99 6.46
N ALA A 64 -1.23 8.19 6.83
CA ALA A 64 -2.57 8.64 7.20
C ALA A 64 -2.70 8.82 8.72
#